data_AF-A0A968IKY8-F1
#
_entry.id   AF-A0A968IKY8-F1
#
_cell.length_a   1.000
_cell.length_b   1.000
_cell.length_c   1.000
_cell.angle_alpha   90.00
_cell.angle_beta   90.00
_cell.angle_gamma   90.00
#
_symmetry.space_group_name_H-M   'P 1'
#
loop_
_entity.id
_entity.type
_entity.pdbx_description
1 polymer ?
#
loop_
_entity_poly.entity_id
_entity_poly.type
_entity_poly.pdbx_seq_one_letter_code
_entity_poly.pdbx_strand_id
1 'polypeptide(L)'
;MLDQVLSSSLQQEAIVLILSLGVIIGWSLLFRRTVLKPIQQLERATQDFAQGDRSVRAEVFSRDEVGQLTIAFNRMAENIAETEQILSTEASRQEHQAKEARALTDITVQMRRSLNQNDICKPQSQKPAIC
;
A
#
# COMPACT_ATOMS: atom_id res chain seq x y z
N MET A 1 -11.11 25.13 69.86
CA MET A 1 -12.33 24.65 69.18
C MET A 1 -12.36 25.12 67.72
N LEU A 2 -12.29 26.43 67.43
CA LEU A 2 -12.31 26.94 66.05
C LEU A 2 -11.12 26.45 65.20
N ASP A 3 -9.89 26.50 65.73
CA ASP A 3 -8.69 26.05 65.01
C ASP A 3 -8.70 24.56 64.67
N GLN A 4 -9.29 23.75 65.56
CA GLN A 4 -9.41 22.31 65.37
C GLN A 4 -10.36 22.01 64.20
N VAL A 5 -11.51 22.70 64.15
CA VAL A 5 -12.48 22.58 63.05
C VAL A 5 -11.87 23.07 61.72
N LEU A 6 -11.14 24.19 61.73
CA LEU A 6 -10.45 24.73 60.54
C LEU A 6 -9.42 23.73 59.98
N SER A 7 -8.63 23.09 60.83
CA SER A 7 -7.63 22.10 60.39
C SER A 7 -8.23 20.84 59.78
N SER A 8 -9.35 20.33 60.33
CA SER A 8 -10.03 19.15 59.77
C SER A 8 -10.65 19.42 58.40
N SER A 9 -11.22 20.61 58.18
CA SER A 9 -11.78 20.99 56.88
C SER A 9 -10.69 21.11 55.81
N LEU A 10 -9.56 21.75 56.14
CA LEU A 10 -8.42 21.87 55.23
C LEU A 10 -7.81 20.50 54.88
N GLN A 11 -7.73 19.58 55.84
CA GLN A 11 -7.25 18.22 55.59
C GLN A 11 -8.16 17.45 54.61
N GLN A 12 -9.48 17.58 54.75
CA GLN A 12 -10.44 16.93 53.84
C GLN A 12 -10.32 17.49 52.41
N GLU A 13 -10.21 18.80 52.26
CA GLU A 13 -9.99 19.43 50.95
C GLU A 13 -8.69 18.95 50.30
N ALA A 14 -7.59 18.90 51.05
CA ALA A 14 -6.30 18.44 50.56
C ALA A 14 -6.35 16.97 50.07
N ILE A 15 -7.03 16.09 50.81
CA ILE A 15 -7.19 14.68 50.42
C ILE A 15 -7.97 14.58 49.10
N VAL A 16 -9.09 15.29 48.99
CA VAL A 16 -9.91 15.30 47.76
C VAL A 16 -9.10 15.81 46.57
N LEU A 17 -8.33 16.88 46.76
CA LEU A 17 -7.44 17.42 45.72
C LEU A 17 -6.38 16.40 45.28
N ILE A 18 -5.71 15.73 46.22
CA ILE A 18 -4.70 14.71 45.88
C ILE A 18 -5.33 13.53 45.13
N LEU A 19 -6.47 13.03 45.60
CA LEU A 19 -7.15 11.90 44.96
C LEU A 19 -7.65 12.26 43.56
N SER A 20 -8.29 13.42 43.40
CA SER A 20 -8.75 13.90 42.09
C SER A 20 -7.59 14.07 41.11
N LEU A 21 -6.46 14.64 41.55
CA LEU A 21 -5.26 14.76 40.73
C LEU A 21 -4.72 13.39 40.31
N GLY A 22 -4.70 12.43 41.23
CA GLY A 22 -4.32 11.04 40.95
C GLY A 22 -5.21 10.39 39.89
N VAL A 23 -6.53 10.56 39.99
CA VAL A 23 -7.49 10.06 39.00
C VAL A 23 -7.27 10.73 37.63
N ILE A 24 -7.09 12.05 37.58
CA ILE A 24 -6.86 12.77 36.32
C ILE A 24 -5.59 12.28 35.63
N ILE A 25 -4.49 12.14 36.38
CA ILE A 25 -3.22 11.66 35.84
C ILE A 25 -3.37 10.20 35.36
N GLY A 26 -3.99 9.34 36.18
CA GLY A 26 -4.26 7.95 35.83
C GLY A 26 -5.10 7.82 34.55
N TRP A 27 -6.20 8.57 34.47
CA TRP A 27 -7.08 8.58 33.30
C TRP A 27 -6.38 9.11 32.05
N SER A 28 -5.59 10.18 32.17
CA SER A 28 -4.80 10.74 31.06
C SER A 28 -3.82 9.71 30.48
N LEU A 29 -3.12 8.97 31.36
CA LEU A 29 -2.18 7.92 30.93
C LEU A 29 -2.90 6.75 30.25
N LEU A 30 -4.08 6.37 30.75
CA LEU A 30 -4.91 5.34 30.13
C LEU A 30 -5.41 5.80 28.75
N PHE A 31 -6.03 6.97 28.67
CA PHE A 31 -6.55 7.55 27.43
C PHE A 31 -5.46 7.66 26.36
N ARG A 32 -4.25 8.08 26.75
CA ARG A 32 -3.11 8.13 25.83
C ARG A 32 -2.75 6.75 25.28
N ARG A 33 -2.84 5.69 26.08
CA ARG A 33 -2.48 4.33 25.67
C ARG A 33 -3.60 3.64 24.87
N THR A 34 -4.86 3.88 25.19
CA THR A 34 -6.00 3.19 24.57
C THR A 34 -6.55 3.91 23.34
N VAL A 35 -6.36 5.23 23.24
CA VAL A 35 -6.93 6.03 22.14
C VAL A 35 -5.83 6.77 21.37
N LEU A 36 -5.07 7.65 22.03
CA LEU A 36 -4.17 8.56 21.31
C LEU A 36 -3.01 7.84 20.61
N LYS A 37 -2.35 6.90 21.29
CA LYS A 37 -1.24 6.12 20.71
C LYS A 37 -1.70 5.23 19.54
N PRO A 38 -2.78 4.44 19.65
CA PRO A 38 -3.28 3.67 18.51
C PRO A 38 -3.64 4.55 17.30
N ILE A 39 -4.28 5.70 17.51
CA ILE A 39 -4.61 6.64 16.43
C ILE A 39 -3.34 7.16 15.73
N GLN A 40 -2.33 7.57 16.50
CA GLN A 40 -1.05 8.03 15.93
C GLN A 40 -0.31 6.93 15.15
N GLN A 41 -0.42 5.68 15.59
CA GLN A 41 0.18 4.55 14.87
C GLN A 41 -0.57 4.24 13.58
N LEU A 42 -1.91 4.28 13.61
CA LEU A 42 -2.74 4.13 12.43
C LEU A 42 -2.49 5.25 11.42
N GLU A 43 -2.35 6.49 11.88
CA GLU A 43 -1.99 7.64 11.04
C GLU A 43 -0.67 7.41 10.31
N ARG A 44 0.38 7.01 11.03
CA ARG A 44 1.69 6.70 10.43
C ARG A 44 1.59 5.56 9.43
N ALA A 45 0.93 4.46 9.80
CA ALA A 45 0.75 3.34 8.89
C ALA A 45 0.00 3.76 7.61
N THR A 46 -0.98 4.65 7.73
CA THR A 46 -1.70 5.21 6.59
C THR A 46 -0.80 6.09 5.73
N GLN A 47 0.04 6.93 6.34
CA GLN A 47 0.99 7.79 5.62
C GLN A 47 2.06 6.97 4.88
N ASP A 48 2.62 5.94 5.51
CA ASP A 48 3.62 5.06 4.90
C ASP A 48 3.01 4.25 3.76
N PHE A 49 1.78 3.75 3.96
CA PHE A 49 1.02 3.10 2.89
C PHE A 49 0.75 4.04 1.72
N ALA A 50 0.36 5.30 1.99
CA ALA A 50 0.13 6.31 0.95
C ALA A 50 1.42 6.69 0.18
N GLN A 51 2.58 6.58 0.82
CA GLN A 51 3.89 6.80 0.19
C GLN A 51 4.36 5.63 -0.69
N GLY A 52 3.61 4.53 -0.73
CA GLY A 52 3.86 3.39 -1.62
C GLY A 52 4.34 2.13 -0.91
N ASP A 53 4.53 2.15 0.42
CA ASP A 53 4.83 0.92 1.15
C ASP A 53 3.57 0.08 1.34
N ARG A 54 3.32 -0.84 0.40
CA ARG A 54 2.17 -1.74 0.42
C ARG A 54 2.26 -2.86 1.46
N SER A 55 3.40 -3.01 2.13
CA SER A 55 3.59 -4.05 3.16
C SER A 55 3.13 -3.61 4.55
N VAL A 56 3.01 -2.29 4.77
CA VAL A 56 2.66 -1.71 6.08
C VAL A 56 1.26 -2.13 6.53
N ARG A 57 1.15 -2.54 7.78
CA ARG A 57 -0.11 -2.83 8.48
C ARG A 57 -0.09 -2.16 9.85
N ALA A 58 -1.24 -1.68 10.29
CA ALA A 58 -1.40 -1.08 11.61
C ALA A 58 -1.70 -2.15 12.67
N GLU A 59 -1.09 -2.06 13.85
CA GLU A 59 -1.34 -3.00 14.96
C GLU A 59 -2.67 -2.68 15.66
N VAL A 60 -3.46 -3.72 15.94
CA VAL A 60 -4.79 -3.59 16.55
C VAL A 60 -4.67 -3.65 18.08
N PHE A 61 -4.62 -2.48 18.73
CA PHE A 61 -4.48 -2.37 20.19
C PHE A 61 -5.79 -2.34 20.97
N SER A 62 -6.89 -1.95 20.33
CA SER A 62 -8.18 -1.77 20.98
C SER A 62 -9.25 -2.71 20.44
N ARG A 63 -10.30 -2.92 21.23
CA ARG A 63 -11.48 -3.73 20.87
C ARG A 63 -12.74 -2.87 20.63
N ASP A 64 -12.57 -1.55 20.65
CA ASP A 64 -13.61 -0.55 20.41
C ASP A 64 -13.62 -0.11 18.92
N GLU A 65 -14.21 1.04 18.64
CA GLU A 65 -14.27 1.65 17.32
C GLU A 65 -12.89 1.93 16.72
N VAL A 66 -11.89 2.27 17.55
CA VAL A 66 -10.51 2.48 17.10
C VAL A 66 -9.90 1.17 16.61
N GLY A 67 -10.17 0.08 17.33
CA GLY A 67 -9.79 -1.27 16.91
C GLY A 67 -10.44 -1.68 15.59
N GLN A 68 -11.75 -1.47 15.46
CA GLN A 68 -12.50 -1.79 14.25
C GLN A 68 -12.02 -0.98 13.05
N LEU A 69 -11.73 0.31 13.24
CA LEU A 69 -11.18 1.16 12.20
C LEU A 69 -9.80 0.67 11.74
N THR A 70 -8.96 0.25 12.68
CA THR A 70 -7.63 -0.31 12.37
C THR A 70 -7.76 -1.60 11.53
N ILE A 71 -8.70 -2.48 11.89
CA ILE A 71 -8.99 -3.69 11.11
C ILE A 71 -9.49 -3.35 9.70
N ALA A 72 -10.39 -2.38 9.59
CA ALA A 72 -10.92 -1.93 8.30
C ALA A 72 -9.82 -1.36 7.40
N PHE A 73 -8.91 -0.55 7.96
CA PHE A 73 -7.73 -0.05 7.26
C PHE A 73 -6.85 -1.20 6.76
N ASN A 74 -6.52 -2.17 7.62
CA ASN A 74 -5.68 -3.30 7.21
C ASN A 74 -6.30 -4.14 6.09
N ARG A 75 -7.62 -4.35 6.11
CA ARG A 75 -8.34 -5.04 5.01
C ARG A 75 -8.28 -4.26 3.70
N MET A 76 -8.46 -2.94 3.77
CA MET A 76 -8.29 -2.08 2.59
C MET A 76 -6.86 -2.15 2.04
N ALA A 77 -5.86 -2.07 2.92
CA ALA A 77 -4.45 -2.17 2.54
C ALA A 77 -4.11 -3.50 1.86
N GLU A 78 -4.66 -4.61 2.39
CA GLU A 78 -4.54 -5.94 1.79
C GLU A 78 -5.13 -6.00 0.38
N ASN A 79 -6.39 -5.58 0.23
CA ASN A 79 -7.09 -5.62 -1.05
C ASN A 79 -6.37 -4.79 -2.13
N ILE A 80 -5.84 -3.63 -1.75
CA ILE A 80 -5.07 -2.78 -2.68
C ILE A 80 -3.76 -3.47 -3.07
N ALA A 81 -3.02 -4.05 -2.12
CA ALA A 81 -1.77 -4.75 -2.41
C ALA A 81 -2.00 -5.96 -3.34
N GLU A 82 -3.04 -6.74 -3.09
CA GLU A 82 -3.43 -7.88 -3.94
C GLU A 82 -3.82 -7.40 -5.35
N THR A 83 -4.60 -6.32 -5.44
CA THR A 83 -5.00 -5.76 -6.74
C THR A 83 -3.79 -5.28 -7.55
N GLU A 84 -2.84 -4.58 -6.93
CA GLU A 84 -1.61 -4.14 -7.60
C GLU A 84 -0.74 -5.34 -8.04
N GLN A 85 -0.68 -6.41 -7.25
CA GLN A 85 0.02 -7.64 -7.63
C GLN A 85 -0.62 -8.32 -8.85
N ILE A 86 -1.95 -8.36 -8.91
CA ILE A 86 -2.67 -8.92 -10.06
C ILE A 86 -2.39 -8.08 -11.31
N LEU A 87 -2.52 -6.76 -11.21
CA LEU A 87 -2.29 -5.84 -12.33
C LEU A 87 -0.86 -5.91 -12.86
N SER A 88 0.15 -5.97 -11.99
CA SER A 88 1.55 -6.11 -12.39
C SER A 88 1.86 -7.45 -13.07
N THR A 89 1.24 -8.53 -12.59
CA THR A 89 1.34 -9.86 -13.21
C THR A 89 0.68 -9.86 -14.60
N GLU A 90 -0.47 -9.21 -14.74
CA GLU A 90 -1.16 -9.09 -16.03
C GLU A 90 -0.37 -8.23 -17.02
N ALA A 91 0.16 -7.08 -16.59
CA ALA A 91 1.03 -6.24 -17.41
C ALA A 91 2.26 -7.02 -17.90
N SER A 92 2.90 -7.80 -17.03
CA SER A 92 4.05 -8.65 -17.39
C SER A 92 3.68 -9.72 -18.43
N ARG A 93 2.48 -10.30 -18.31
CA ARG A 93 1.96 -11.26 -19.31
C ARG A 93 1.70 -10.60 -20.65
N GLN A 94 1.07 -9.43 -20.67
CA GLN A 94 0.82 -8.68 -21.90
C GLN A 94 2.12 -8.28 -22.59
N GLU A 95 3.13 -7.85 -21.83
CA GLU A 95 4.46 -7.57 -22.37
C GLU A 95 5.10 -8.80 -23.01
N HIS A 96 5.02 -9.98 -22.36
CA HIS A 96 5.54 -11.21 -22.93
C HIS A 96 4.83 -11.57 -24.24
N GLN A 97 3.50 -11.50 -24.27
CA GLN A 97 2.73 -11.77 -25.49
C GLN A 97 3.06 -10.77 -26.62
N ALA A 98 3.22 -9.48 -26.29
CA ALA A 98 3.61 -8.46 -27.26
C ALA A 98 5.03 -8.69 -27.80
N LYS A 99 5.97 -9.15 -26.96
CA LYS A 99 7.33 -9.52 -27.37
C LYS A 99 7.31 -10.72 -28.32
N GLU A 100 6.54 -11.76 -28.01
CA GLU A 100 6.38 -12.94 -28.87
C GLU A 100 5.76 -12.58 -30.24
N ALA A 101 4.68 -11.81 -30.26
CA ALA A 101 4.04 -11.36 -31.49
C ALA A 101 4.98 -10.50 -32.37
N ARG A 102 5.81 -9.66 -31.74
CA ARG A 102 6.85 -8.88 -32.44
C ARG A 102 7.94 -9.77 -33.03
N ALA A 103 8.39 -10.80 -32.31
CA ALA A 103 9.39 -11.73 -32.82
C ALA A 103 8.91 -12.48 -34.07
N LEU A 104 7.65 -12.94 -34.09
CA LEU A 104 7.04 -13.58 -35.27
C LEU A 104 6.96 -12.62 -36.47
N THR A 105 6.60 -11.36 -36.21
CA THR A 105 6.53 -10.33 -37.24
C THR A 105 7.90 -10.04 -37.84
N ASP A 106 8.94 -9.94 -37.00
CA ASP A 106 10.31 -9.68 -37.44
C ASP A 106 10.84 -10.83 -38.30
N ILE A 107 10.61 -12.09 -37.89
CA ILE A 107 10.90 -13.27 -38.71
C ILE A 107 10.20 -13.19 -40.07
N THR A 108 8.92 -12.80 -40.09
CA THR A 108 8.15 -12.67 -41.35
C THR A 108 8.74 -11.59 -42.26
N VAL A 109 9.13 -10.43 -41.70
CA VAL A 109 9.79 -9.36 -42.45
C VAL A 109 11.16 -9.81 -42.98
N GLN A 110 11.92 -10.53 -42.17
CA GLN A 110 13.23 -11.05 -42.53
C GLN A 110 13.12 -12.11 -43.63
N MET A 111 12.17 -13.04 -43.52
CA MET A 111 11.87 -14.06 -44.53
C MET A 111 11.41 -13.42 -45.84
N ARG A 112 10.55 -12.40 -45.78
CA ARG A 112 10.16 -11.63 -46.97
C ARG A 112 11.37 -10.97 -47.62
N ARG A 113 12.31 -10.41 -46.85
CA ARG A 113 13.55 -9.85 -47.38
C ARG A 113 14.44 -10.90 -48.02
N SER A 114 14.62 -12.08 -47.40
CA SER A 114 15.44 -13.15 -47.99
C SER A 114 14.86 -13.69 -49.29
N LEU A 115 13.53 -13.77 -49.40
CA LEU A 115 12.84 -14.13 -50.65
C LEU A 115 12.86 -12.99 -51.70
N ASN A 116 13.04 -11.75 -51.27
CA ASN A 116 13.15 -10.59 -52.17
C ASN A 116 14.59 -10.34 -52.63
N GLN A 117 15.59 -10.97 -52.01
CA GLN A 117 17.00 -10.68 -52.27
C GLN A 117 17.69 -11.68 -53.20
N ASN A 118 17.13 -12.88 -53.42
CA ASN A 118 17.59 -13.83 -54.43
C ASN A 118 16.40 -14.51 -55.15
N ASP A 119 16.29 -14.28 -56.46
CA ASP A 119 15.52 -15.01 -57.49
C ASP A 119 13.99 -15.10 -57.31
N ILE A 120 13.17 -14.53 -58.22
CA ILE A 120 12.28 -15.34 -59.08
C ILE A 120 11.92 -14.65 -60.43
N CYS A 121 12.16 -13.34 -60.61
CA CYS A 121 11.83 -12.65 -61.89
C CYS A 121 13.02 -11.91 -62.49
N LYS A 122 14.01 -12.65 -63.01
CA LYS A 122 14.68 -12.20 -64.24
C LYS A 122 13.94 -12.86 -65.40
N PRO A 123 13.21 -12.12 -66.26
CA PRO A 123 12.72 -12.73 -67.49
C PRO A 123 13.94 -13.23 -68.26
N GLN A 124 13.97 -14.53 -68.57
CA GLN A 124 14.90 -15.08 -69.55
C GLN A 124 14.52 -14.55 -70.93
N SER A 125 14.90 -13.31 -71.24
CA SER A 125 14.77 -12.73 -72.57
C SER A 125 16.16 -12.59 -73.21
N GLN A 126 16.71 -13.68 -73.74
CA GLN A 126 17.67 -13.55 -74.84
C GLN A 126 17.81 -14.89 -75.58
N LYS A 127 17.01 -15.09 -76.64
CA LYS A 127 17.32 -16.07 -77.68
C LYS A 127 17.92 -15.28 -78.84
N PRO A 128 19.18 -15.51 -79.24
CA PRO A 128 19.75 -14.75 -80.35
C PRO A 128 19.15 -15.24 -81.68
N ALA A 129 18.76 -14.28 -82.51
CA ALA A 129 18.53 -14.50 -83.93
C ALA A 129 19.86 -14.83 -84.60
N ILE A 130 19.92 -15.96 -85.30
CA ILE A 130 20.99 -16.27 -86.25
C ILE A 130 20.29 -16.79 -87.52
N CYS A 131 20.73 -16.21 -88.65
CA CYS A 131 20.19 -16.22 -90.01
C CYS A 131 19.76 -17.58 -90.58
#